data_AF-A0AA36PKY8-F1
#
_entry.id   AF-A0AA36PKY8-F1
#
_cell.length_a   1.000
_cell.length_b   1.000
_cell.length_c   1.000
_cell.angle_alpha   90.00
_cell.angle_beta   90.00
_cell.angle_gamma   90.00
#
_symmetry.space_group_name_H-M   'P 1'
#
loop_
_entity.id
_entity.type
_entity.pdbx_description
1 polymer ?
#
loop_
_entity_poly.entity_id
_entity_poly.type
_entity_poly.pdbx_seq_one_letter_code
_entity_poly.pdbx_strand_id
1 'polypeptide(L)'
;MIKFASEFSEIPEALRNNLPLRDRVLLLINQKPIVGKVTEGGNRLEEFRKVLASLVKGEIDFHKALTEVETAIPRYTSIHSGDNRVFASGWPERLLRTQLSRFYNQAVMEEELSNGRTECLVPPSNDEQASSKCSQLLAGKIHDISHLHKLLISSYEQGNWGKEPKIPDHPHCTHVVKPLA
;
A
#
# COMPACT_ATOMS: atom_id res chain seq x y z
N MET A 1 -20.48 -5.85 -7.45
CA MET A 1 -19.91 -4.76 -6.63
C MET A 1 -18.81 -5.35 -5.78
N ILE A 2 -17.57 -4.89 -5.96
CA ILE A 2 -16.39 -5.41 -5.26
C ILE A 2 -16.33 -4.77 -3.87
N LYS A 3 -16.44 -5.56 -2.79
CA LYS A 3 -16.27 -5.07 -1.39
C LYS A 3 -14.84 -5.14 -0.88
N PHE A 4 -14.10 -6.15 -1.35
CA PHE A 4 -12.69 -6.36 -1.09
C PHE A 4 -12.01 -6.69 -2.41
N ALA A 5 -10.93 -5.98 -2.71
CA ALA A 5 -10.10 -6.19 -3.87
C ALA A 5 -9.54 -7.62 -3.88
N SER A 6 -9.38 -8.16 -5.08
CA SER A 6 -8.69 -9.41 -5.37
C SER A 6 -7.32 -9.15 -6.02
N GLU A 7 -7.07 -7.92 -6.46
CA GLU A 7 -5.78 -7.44 -6.93
C GLU A 7 -5.67 -5.92 -6.82
N PHE A 8 -4.47 -5.38 -6.99
CA PHE A 8 -4.15 -3.98 -6.76
C PHE A 8 -5.07 -3.01 -7.53
N SER A 9 -5.37 -3.30 -8.79
CA SER A 9 -6.20 -2.44 -9.65
C SER A 9 -7.63 -2.28 -9.13
N GLU A 10 -8.13 -3.23 -8.34
CA GLU A 10 -9.47 -3.21 -7.77
C GLU A 10 -9.58 -2.39 -6.47
N ILE A 11 -8.44 -2.00 -5.85
CA ILE A 11 -8.43 -1.27 -4.56
C ILE A 11 -9.32 -0.02 -4.58
N PRO A 12 -9.24 0.88 -5.60
CA PRO A 12 -10.09 2.07 -5.63
C PRO A 12 -11.59 1.76 -5.69
N GLU A 13 -11.99 0.70 -6.41
CA GLU A 13 -13.38 0.27 -6.45
C GLU A 13 -13.82 -0.33 -5.10
N ALA A 14 -13.00 -1.18 -4.50
CA ALA A 14 -13.28 -1.78 -3.19
C ALA A 14 -13.50 -0.71 -2.11
N LEU A 15 -12.64 0.31 -2.06
CA LEU A 15 -12.75 1.41 -1.09
C LEU A 15 -13.98 2.28 -1.31
N ARG A 16 -14.39 2.48 -2.56
CA ARG A 16 -15.63 3.20 -2.89
C ARG A 16 -16.88 2.45 -2.44
N ASN A 17 -16.85 1.13 -2.51
CA ASN A 17 -17.98 0.26 -2.14
C ASN A 17 -17.98 -0.18 -0.67
N ASN A 18 -16.90 0.09 0.08
CA ASN A 18 -16.74 -0.28 1.48
C ASN A 18 -16.26 0.93 2.30
N LEU A 19 -17.21 1.79 2.70
CA LEU A 19 -16.92 3.03 3.44
C LEU A 19 -16.21 2.78 4.78
N PRO A 20 -16.59 1.79 5.62
CA PRO A 20 -15.85 1.48 6.83
C PRO A 20 -14.37 1.16 6.58
N LEU A 21 -14.08 0.34 5.56
CA LEU A 21 -12.69 0.02 5.18
C LEU A 21 -11.95 1.27 4.68
N ARG A 22 -12.61 2.12 3.88
CA ARG A 22 -12.04 3.38 3.42
C ARG A 22 -11.69 4.32 4.58
N ASP A 23 -12.58 4.45 5.54
CA ASP A 23 -12.35 5.29 6.71
C ASP A 23 -11.20 4.74 7.57
N ARG A 24 -11.06 3.40 7.65
CA ARG A 24 -9.90 2.77 8.29
C ARG A 24 -8.60 3.07 7.55
N VAL A 25 -8.58 2.98 6.21
CA VAL A 25 -7.40 3.35 5.40
C VAL A 25 -7.04 4.82 5.61
N LEU A 26 -8.00 5.74 5.61
CA LEU A 26 -7.76 7.16 5.88
C LEU A 26 -7.19 7.41 7.28
N LEU A 27 -7.69 6.68 8.29
CA LEU A 27 -7.15 6.74 9.64
C LEU A 27 -5.68 6.31 9.68
N LEU A 28 -5.35 5.19 9.01
CA LEU A 28 -3.99 4.68 8.93
C LEU A 28 -3.05 5.65 8.20
N ILE A 29 -3.49 6.23 7.08
CA ILE A 29 -2.74 7.27 6.35
C ILE A 29 -2.38 8.43 7.28
N ASN A 30 -3.28 8.81 8.20
CA ASN A 30 -3.08 9.92 9.11
C ASN A 30 -2.26 9.58 10.35
N GLN A 31 -2.22 8.32 10.79
CA GLN A 31 -1.60 7.96 12.08
C GLN A 31 -0.28 7.21 11.94
N LYS A 32 -0.14 6.37 10.91
CA LYS A 32 0.99 5.45 10.81
C LYS A 32 2.18 6.09 10.12
N PRO A 33 3.43 5.75 10.49
CA PRO A 33 4.61 6.30 9.82
C PRO A 33 4.67 5.86 8.34
N ILE A 34 5.20 6.73 7.49
CA ILE A 34 5.53 6.42 6.09
C ILE A 34 7.04 6.59 5.96
N VAL A 35 7.75 5.47 6.00
CA VAL A 35 9.21 5.47 5.91
C VAL A 35 9.64 5.64 4.46
N GLY A 36 10.47 6.65 4.18
CA GLY A 36 11.04 6.86 2.86
C GLY A 36 11.72 8.21 2.73
N LYS A 37 12.96 8.22 2.22
CA LYS A 37 13.73 9.44 2.00
C LYS A 37 13.02 10.48 1.12
N VAL A 38 12.15 10.03 0.20
CA VAL A 38 11.36 10.92 -0.68
C VAL A 38 10.40 11.82 0.09
N THR A 39 9.95 11.42 1.29
CA THR A 39 9.04 12.19 2.15
C THR A 39 9.76 12.92 3.28
N GLU A 40 11.09 12.84 3.39
CA GLU A 40 11.85 13.51 4.44
C GLU A 40 12.10 15.00 4.16
N GLY A 41 11.96 15.83 5.20
CA GLY A 41 12.25 17.26 5.19
C GLY A 41 11.01 18.13 4.92
N GLY A 42 10.95 19.29 5.58
CA GLY A 42 9.84 20.24 5.44
C GLY A 42 8.47 19.61 5.73
N ASN A 43 7.46 19.95 4.94
CA ASN A 43 6.09 19.45 5.00
C ASN A 43 5.82 18.29 3.99
N ARG A 44 6.86 17.64 3.47
CA ARG A 44 6.71 16.70 2.35
C ARG A 44 5.84 15.49 2.70
N LEU A 45 5.98 14.96 3.90
CA LEU A 45 5.16 13.84 4.35
C LEU A 45 3.67 14.23 4.41
N GLU A 46 3.37 15.41 4.92
CA GLU A 46 2.01 15.95 5.03
C GLU A 46 1.40 16.18 3.65
N GLU A 47 2.15 16.75 2.71
CA GLU A 47 1.70 16.93 1.33
C GLU A 47 1.42 15.59 0.63
N PHE A 48 2.31 14.61 0.80
CA PHE A 48 2.07 13.27 0.26
C PHE A 48 0.81 12.61 0.84
N ARG A 49 0.56 12.77 2.15
CA ARG A 49 -0.66 12.25 2.80
C ARG A 49 -1.93 12.84 2.21
N LYS A 50 -1.94 14.15 1.90
CA LYS A 50 -3.10 14.79 1.26
C LYS A 50 -3.42 14.15 -0.08
N VAL A 51 -2.41 13.96 -0.94
CA VAL A 51 -2.58 13.33 -2.26
C VAL A 51 -3.10 11.90 -2.12
N LEU A 52 -2.50 11.10 -1.23
CA LEU A 52 -2.91 9.73 -0.98
C LEU A 52 -4.35 9.64 -0.42
N ALA A 53 -4.72 10.56 0.48
CA ALA A 53 -6.07 10.64 1.01
C ALA A 53 -7.10 11.01 -0.07
N SER A 54 -6.81 11.96 -0.96
CA SER A 54 -7.70 12.30 -2.08
C SER A 54 -7.89 11.13 -3.04
N LEU A 55 -6.84 10.34 -3.29
CA LEU A 55 -6.96 9.09 -4.06
C LEU A 55 -7.87 8.08 -3.36
N VAL A 56 -7.70 7.85 -2.06
CA VAL A 56 -8.52 6.90 -1.27
C VAL A 56 -9.98 7.33 -1.18
N LYS A 57 -10.25 8.64 -1.12
CA LYS A 57 -11.61 9.19 -1.15
C LYS A 57 -12.28 9.08 -2.53
N GLY A 58 -11.50 8.82 -3.59
CA GLY A 58 -11.97 8.83 -4.97
C GLY A 58 -12.17 10.24 -5.54
N GLU A 59 -11.55 11.26 -4.93
CA GLU A 59 -11.58 12.65 -5.42
C GLU A 59 -10.70 12.82 -6.67
N ILE A 60 -9.65 12.01 -6.78
CA ILE A 60 -8.75 11.91 -7.93
C ILE A 60 -8.52 10.45 -8.28
N ASP A 61 -8.23 10.16 -9.55
CA ASP A 61 -7.83 8.83 -9.99
C ASP A 61 -6.33 8.60 -9.78
N PHE A 62 -5.89 7.37 -10.06
CA PHE A 62 -4.50 6.96 -9.87
C PHE A 62 -3.53 7.76 -10.75
N HIS A 63 -3.90 8.05 -12.00
CA HIS A 63 -3.04 8.78 -12.93
C HIS A 63 -2.84 10.23 -12.48
N LYS A 64 -3.92 10.90 -12.09
CA LYS A 64 -3.87 12.25 -11.52
C LYS A 64 -3.05 12.27 -10.23
N ALA A 65 -3.21 11.28 -9.36
CA ALA A 65 -2.42 11.19 -8.13
C ALA A 65 -0.91 11.11 -8.39
N LEU A 66 -0.44 10.47 -9.47
CA LEU A 66 0.98 10.46 -9.82
C LEU A 66 1.52 11.87 -10.09
N THR A 67 0.80 12.65 -10.91
CA THR A 67 1.18 14.03 -11.21
C THR A 67 1.10 14.93 -9.98
N GLU A 68 0.10 14.73 -9.13
CA GLU A 68 -0.04 15.48 -7.87
C GLU A 68 1.10 15.16 -6.90
N VAL A 69 1.56 13.90 -6.80
CA VAL A 69 2.74 13.56 -5.98
C VAL A 69 3.99 14.30 -6.48
N GLU A 70 4.24 14.32 -7.78
CA GLU A 70 5.40 15.04 -8.35
C GLU A 70 5.34 16.54 -8.09
N THR A 71 4.15 17.12 -8.14
CA THR A 71 3.92 18.55 -7.93
C THR A 71 4.00 18.94 -6.46
N ALA A 72 3.44 18.11 -5.58
CA ALA A 72 3.33 18.39 -4.15
C ALA A 72 4.66 18.17 -3.42
N ILE A 73 5.45 17.18 -3.83
CA ILE A 73 6.75 16.87 -3.23
C ILE A 73 7.86 16.76 -4.27
N PRO A 74 8.14 17.85 -5.02
CA PRO A 74 9.05 17.80 -6.15
C PRO A 74 10.49 17.52 -5.70
N ARG A 75 11.27 16.88 -6.58
CA ARG A 75 12.66 16.50 -6.30
C ARG A 75 13.53 17.68 -5.84
N TYR A 76 13.39 18.84 -6.48
CA TYR A 76 14.28 19.99 -6.27
C TYR A 76 14.14 20.64 -4.88
N THR A 77 13.05 20.37 -4.15
CA THR A 77 12.86 20.88 -2.78
C THR A 77 13.32 19.89 -1.71
N SER A 78 13.74 18.68 -2.08
CA SER A 78 14.20 17.66 -1.13
C SER A 78 15.65 17.87 -0.72
N ILE A 79 15.96 17.60 0.55
CA ILE A 79 17.33 17.49 1.06
C ILE A 79 18.12 16.36 0.37
N HIS A 80 17.42 15.40 -0.26
CA HIS A 80 17.98 14.29 -1.02
C HIS A 80 17.96 14.51 -2.53
N SER A 81 17.78 15.75 -2.99
CA SER A 81 17.63 16.09 -4.43
C SER A 81 18.76 15.56 -5.32
N GLY A 82 19.98 15.43 -4.78
CA GLY A 82 21.15 14.87 -5.47
C GLY A 82 21.21 13.34 -5.54
N ASP A 83 20.39 12.59 -4.78
CA ASP A 83 20.46 11.12 -4.72
C ASP A 83 19.48 10.49 -5.73
N ASN A 84 20.04 10.00 -6.85
CA ASN A 84 19.28 9.31 -7.90
C ASN A 84 18.68 7.97 -7.43
N ARG A 85 19.11 7.41 -6.29
CA ARG A 85 18.47 6.22 -5.70
C ARG A 85 17.17 6.57 -4.99
N VAL A 86 17.08 7.80 -4.44
CA VAL A 86 15.86 8.32 -3.80
C VAL A 86 14.86 8.75 -4.87
N PHE A 87 15.31 9.51 -5.86
CA PHE A 87 14.50 10.02 -6.96
C PHE A 87 14.82 9.31 -8.28
N ALA A 88 14.74 7.97 -8.27
CA ALA A 88 14.86 7.18 -9.49
C ALA A 88 13.68 7.44 -10.44
N SER A 89 13.81 7.06 -11.71
CA SER A 89 12.66 7.09 -12.64
C SER A 89 11.48 6.29 -12.06
N GLY A 90 10.27 6.84 -12.16
CA GLY A 90 9.06 6.24 -11.60
C GLY A 90 8.97 6.26 -10.07
N TRP A 91 9.78 7.07 -9.36
CA TRP A 91 9.66 7.22 -7.90
C TRP A 91 8.25 7.58 -7.39
N PRO A 92 7.43 8.42 -8.08
CA PRO A 92 6.10 8.76 -7.58
C PRO A 92 5.18 7.54 -7.59
N GLU A 93 5.23 6.77 -8.68
CA GLU A 93 4.46 5.53 -8.81
C GLU A 93 4.89 4.53 -7.75
N ARG A 94 6.20 4.33 -7.57
CA ARG A 94 6.71 3.40 -6.56
C ARG A 94 6.23 3.78 -5.16
N LEU A 95 6.27 5.06 -4.81
CA LEU A 95 5.79 5.55 -3.52
C LEU A 95 4.28 5.34 -3.38
N LEU A 96 3.51 5.81 -4.36
CA LEU A 96 2.05 5.81 -4.32
C LEU A 96 1.47 4.38 -4.28
N ARG A 97 1.92 3.49 -5.18
CA ARG A 97 1.48 2.09 -5.21
C ARG A 97 1.79 1.37 -3.91
N THR A 98 3.01 1.54 -3.40
CA THR A 98 3.45 0.89 -2.16
C THR A 98 2.57 1.30 -0.99
N GLN A 99 2.33 2.60 -0.80
CA GLN A 99 1.57 3.09 0.35
C GLN A 99 0.07 2.80 0.20
N LEU A 100 -0.51 2.91 -1.00
CA LEU A 100 -1.89 2.52 -1.23
C LEU A 100 -2.12 1.03 -0.92
N SER A 101 -1.29 0.15 -1.49
CA SER A 101 -1.37 -1.29 -1.25
C SER A 101 -1.16 -1.61 0.22
N ARG A 102 -0.10 -1.07 0.84
CA ARG A 102 0.18 -1.27 2.27
C ARG A 102 -1.02 -0.91 3.14
N PHE A 103 -1.56 0.31 3.02
CA PHE A 103 -2.64 0.74 3.91
C PHE A 103 -3.94 -0.01 3.67
N TYR A 104 -4.26 -0.35 2.42
CA TYR A 104 -5.39 -1.22 2.12
C TYR A 104 -5.25 -2.57 2.83
N ASN A 105 -4.12 -3.25 2.64
CA ASN A 105 -3.88 -4.57 3.23
C ASN A 105 -3.85 -4.51 4.77
N GLN A 106 -3.22 -3.48 5.34
CA GLN A 106 -3.21 -3.26 6.78
C GLN A 106 -4.63 -3.08 7.32
N ALA A 107 -5.47 -2.27 6.65
CA ALA A 107 -6.84 -2.04 7.09
C ALA A 107 -7.67 -3.33 7.08
N VAL A 108 -7.56 -4.14 6.00
CA VAL A 108 -8.24 -5.44 5.92
C VAL A 108 -7.78 -6.38 7.03
N MET A 109 -6.47 -6.50 7.26
CA MET A 109 -5.93 -7.39 8.30
C MET A 109 -6.32 -6.94 9.71
N GLU A 110 -6.27 -5.64 10.00
CA GLU A 110 -6.67 -5.11 11.31
C GLU A 110 -8.17 -5.27 11.55
N GLU A 111 -9.01 -5.11 10.52
CA GLU A 111 -10.46 -5.37 10.60
C GLU A 111 -10.74 -6.84 10.91
N GLU A 112 -10.15 -7.77 10.16
CA GLU A 112 -10.37 -9.21 10.35
C GLU A 112 -9.87 -9.70 11.71
N LEU A 113 -8.71 -9.23 12.18
CA LEU A 113 -8.22 -9.51 13.54
C LEU A 113 -9.19 -8.98 14.61
N SER A 114 -9.74 -7.78 14.41
CA SER A 114 -10.72 -7.20 15.35
C SER A 114 -12.03 -7.98 15.40
N ASN A 115 -12.38 -8.65 14.31
CA ASN A 115 -13.52 -9.56 14.20
C ASN A 115 -13.23 -10.98 14.72
N GLY A 116 -12.03 -11.22 15.27
CA GLY A 116 -11.62 -12.52 15.83
C GLY A 116 -11.22 -13.55 14.76
N ARG A 117 -11.04 -13.15 13.50
CA ARG A 117 -10.52 -14.03 12.46
C ARG A 117 -9.00 -14.13 12.55
N THR A 118 -8.48 -15.29 12.21
CA THR A 118 -7.04 -15.57 12.23
C THR A 118 -6.45 -15.81 10.85
N GLU A 119 -7.28 -16.05 9.84
CA GLU A 119 -6.85 -16.45 8.50
C GLU A 119 -7.43 -15.55 7.41
N CYS A 120 -6.64 -15.30 6.37
CA CYS A 120 -7.03 -14.56 5.18
C CYS A 120 -6.57 -15.25 3.90
N LEU A 121 -7.23 -14.95 2.78
CA LEU A 121 -6.81 -15.38 1.46
C LEU A 121 -5.92 -14.31 0.81
N VAL A 122 -4.86 -14.76 0.16
CA VAL A 122 -4.12 -13.97 -0.83
C VAL A 122 -4.54 -14.46 -2.22
N PRO A 123 -5.49 -13.80 -2.90
CA PRO A 123 -5.92 -14.22 -4.24
C PRO A 123 -4.78 -14.16 -5.25
N PRO A 124 -4.80 -15.02 -6.29
CA PRO A 124 -3.95 -14.83 -7.47
C PRO A 124 -4.38 -13.55 -8.19
N SER A 125 -3.43 -12.89 -8.86
CA SER A 125 -3.69 -11.74 -9.73
C SER A 125 -3.48 -12.13 -11.19
N ASN A 126 -4.28 -11.57 -12.10
CA ASN A 126 -4.12 -11.83 -13.53
C ASN A 126 -2.85 -11.18 -14.11
N ASP A 127 -2.34 -10.16 -13.43
CA ASP A 127 -1.14 -9.42 -13.80
C ASP A 127 0.10 -9.84 -12.97
N GLU A 128 0.04 -10.98 -12.28
CA GLU A 128 1.12 -11.42 -11.42
C GLU A 128 2.32 -11.97 -12.21
N GLN A 129 3.53 -11.67 -11.74
CA GLN A 129 4.74 -12.30 -12.27
C GLN A 129 4.92 -13.66 -11.59
N ALA A 130 4.72 -14.75 -12.34
CA ALA A 130 4.78 -16.13 -11.82
C ALA A 130 6.12 -16.49 -11.12
N SER A 131 7.22 -15.84 -11.47
CA SER A 131 8.54 -16.01 -10.84
C SER A 131 8.73 -15.21 -9.56
N SER A 132 7.80 -14.32 -9.21
CA SER A 132 7.87 -13.53 -7.98
C SER A 132 7.64 -14.42 -6.76
N LYS A 133 8.29 -14.08 -5.65
CA LYS A 133 8.10 -14.81 -4.38
C LYS A 133 6.64 -14.74 -3.91
N CYS A 134 5.95 -13.63 -4.13
CA CYS A 134 4.54 -13.50 -3.79
C CYS A 134 3.69 -14.52 -4.55
N SER A 135 3.86 -14.63 -5.87
CA SER A 135 3.12 -15.61 -6.68
C SER A 135 3.41 -17.06 -6.26
N GLN A 136 4.67 -17.38 -5.97
CA GLN A 136 5.06 -18.75 -5.61
C GLN A 136 4.65 -19.16 -4.19
N LEU A 137 4.77 -18.22 -3.24
CA LEU A 137 4.66 -18.53 -1.81
C LEU A 137 3.33 -18.09 -1.22
N LEU A 138 2.77 -16.96 -1.66
CA LEU A 138 1.58 -16.36 -1.07
C LEU A 138 0.30 -16.54 -1.91
N ALA A 139 0.37 -16.30 -3.22
CA ALA A 139 -0.81 -16.27 -4.08
C ALA A 139 -1.57 -17.61 -4.11
N GLY A 140 -2.90 -17.52 -4.13
CA GLY A 140 -3.82 -18.66 -4.13
C GLY A 140 -3.90 -19.43 -2.82
N LYS A 141 -3.33 -18.93 -1.72
CA LYS A 141 -3.24 -19.65 -0.44
C LYS A 141 -3.84 -18.86 0.72
N ILE A 142 -4.21 -19.62 1.75
CA ILE A 142 -4.67 -19.10 3.05
C ILE A 142 -3.45 -18.88 3.95
N HIS A 143 -3.46 -17.77 4.69
CA HIS A 143 -2.35 -17.37 5.56
C HIS A 143 -2.87 -16.87 6.90
N ASP A 144 -2.03 -17.03 7.93
CA ASP A 144 -2.24 -16.41 9.23
C ASP A 144 -2.12 -14.88 9.12
N ILE A 145 -3.19 -14.18 9.53
CA ILE A 145 -3.30 -12.73 9.44
C ILE A 145 -2.26 -12.07 10.34
N SER A 146 -2.06 -12.60 11.54
CA SER A 146 -1.13 -12.01 12.52
C SER A 146 0.31 -12.01 12.00
N HIS A 147 0.70 -13.09 11.33
CA HIS A 147 2.01 -13.24 10.71
C HIS A 147 2.21 -12.28 9.55
N LEU A 148 1.27 -12.24 8.58
CA LEU A 148 1.36 -11.31 7.44
C LEU A 148 1.34 -9.85 7.90
N HIS A 149 0.49 -9.52 8.88
CA HIS A 149 0.42 -8.19 9.46
C HIS A 149 1.74 -7.81 10.14
N LYS A 150 2.34 -8.72 10.92
CA LYS A 150 3.67 -8.49 11.53
C LYS A 150 4.75 -8.21 10.49
N LEU A 151 4.76 -8.96 9.39
CA LEU A 151 5.73 -8.74 8.28
C LEU A 151 5.53 -7.39 7.62
N LEU A 152 4.28 -6.99 7.35
CA LEU A 152 3.93 -5.69 6.80
C LEU A 152 4.45 -4.55 7.70
N ILE A 153 4.12 -4.61 8.99
CA ILE A 153 4.48 -3.57 9.96
C ILE A 153 6.00 -3.47 10.12
N SER A 154 6.67 -4.62 10.25
CA SER A 154 8.13 -4.70 10.34
C SER A 154 8.81 -3.97 9.16
N SER A 155 8.37 -4.22 7.92
CA SER A 155 8.96 -3.58 6.75
C SER A 155 8.59 -2.11 6.59
N TYR A 156 7.30 -1.78 6.68
CA TYR A 156 6.81 -0.47 6.25
C TYR A 156 6.65 0.55 7.37
N GLU A 157 6.59 0.13 8.63
CA GLU A 157 6.58 1.04 9.79
C GLU A 157 7.95 1.14 10.44
N GLN A 158 8.66 0.01 10.55
CA GLN A 158 9.92 -0.06 11.30
C GLN A 158 11.16 -0.02 10.39
N GLY A 159 10.98 -0.09 9.06
CA GLY A 159 12.08 -0.09 8.10
C GLY A 159 12.90 -1.39 8.06
N ASN A 160 12.39 -2.47 8.63
CA ASN A 160 13.04 -3.78 8.68
C ASN A 160 12.68 -4.59 7.44
N TRP A 161 13.43 -4.40 6.36
CA TRP A 161 13.24 -5.05 5.06
C TRP A 161 13.73 -6.52 5.05
N GLY A 162 13.02 -7.38 5.77
CA GLY A 162 13.28 -8.82 5.81
C GLY A 162 13.16 -9.52 4.45
N LYS A 163 13.63 -10.77 4.38
CA LYS A 163 13.59 -11.60 3.16
C LYS A 163 12.28 -12.38 2.96
N GLU A 164 11.46 -12.44 4.02
CA GLU A 164 10.17 -13.12 4.01
C GLU A 164 9.18 -12.35 3.12
N PRO A 165 8.45 -13.04 2.22
CA PRO A 165 7.44 -12.41 1.38
C PRO A 165 6.34 -11.77 2.22
N LYS A 166 5.88 -10.60 1.81
CA LYS A 166 4.80 -9.83 2.46
C LYS A 166 3.95 -9.16 1.37
N ILE A 167 2.86 -8.49 1.74
CA ILE A 167 1.98 -7.86 0.74
C ILE A 167 1.75 -6.39 1.10
N PRO A 168 2.27 -5.42 0.32
CA PRO A 168 3.05 -5.63 -0.91
C PRO A 168 4.50 -6.09 -0.61
N ASP A 169 5.13 -6.88 -1.48
CA ASP A 169 6.56 -7.22 -1.33
C ASP A 169 7.47 -6.23 -2.06
N HIS A 170 6.98 -5.68 -3.17
CA HIS A 170 7.65 -4.70 -4.01
C HIS A 170 6.63 -3.69 -4.58
N PRO A 171 7.07 -2.54 -5.12
CA PRO A 171 6.16 -1.45 -5.52
C PRO A 171 5.14 -1.81 -6.60
N HIS A 172 5.45 -2.78 -7.46
CA HIS A 172 4.56 -3.27 -8.51
C HIS A 172 3.86 -4.59 -8.13
N CYS A 173 3.86 -4.95 -6.85
CA CYS A 173 3.11 -6.12 -6.38
C CYS A 173 1.62 -5.90 -6.67
N THR A 174 0.99 -6.91 -7.28
CA THR A 174 -0.44 -6.88 -7.64
C THR A 174 -1.31 -7.58 -6.60
N HIS A 175 -0.69 -8.37 -5.71
CA HIS A 175 -1.39 -9.10 -4.66
C HIS A 175 -1.97 -8.18 -3.60
N VAL A 176 -3.07 -8.66 -3.01
CA VAL A 176 -3.74 -8.05 -1.87
C VAL A 176 -4.15 -9.15 -0.88
N VAL A 177 -4.56 -8.74 0.31
CA VAL A 177 -5.19 -9.58 1.33
C VAL A 177 -6.69 -9.42 1.21
N LYS A 178 -7.40 -10.55 1.32
CA LYS A 178 -8.86 -10.62 1.27
C LYS A 178 -9.39 -11.47 2.42
N PRO A 179 -10.48 -11.05 3.09
CA PRO A 179 -11.16 -11.88 4.08
C PRO A 179 -11.58 -13.24 3.50
N LEU A 180 -11.59 -14.27 4.33
CA LEU A 180 -12.23 -15.54 3.98
C LEU A 180 -13.75 -15.34 3.96
N ALA A 181 -14.39 -15.87 2.91
CA ALA A 181 -15.85 -15.84 2.76
C ALA A 181 -16.53 -16.55 3.94
#